data_AF-A0AA45Z1F6-F1
#
_entry.id   AF-A0AA45Z1F6-F1
#
_cell.length_a   1.000
_cell.length_b   1.000
_cell.length_c   1.000
_cell.angle_alpha   90.00
_cell.angle_beta   90.00
_cell.angle_gamma   90.00
#
_symmetry.space_group_name_H-M   'P 1'
#
loop_
_entity.id
_entity.type
_entity.pdbx_description
1 polymer ?
#
loop_
_entity_poly.entity_id
_entity_poly.type
_entity_poly.pdbx_seq_one_letter_code
_entity_poly.pdbx_strand_id
1 'polypeptide(L)'
;MKALAAAALFVGLPALAQTPEAKPLEPGRENLAIPYEKYTLPNGMEVIFSVDRKLPVVAVNIWYHVGAYDEQPGRTGFAHLFEHMMFQGSKHVPDDVHIGLLEQAGATDLNGTTSFDRTNYYETVPSNLLETALWLESDRMGFLLDALTQKKLDTQKEVVKNERRQSVETAPYGEAQEKAWQALFPAPHPYSGNVIGSMKDLDAATVDDVKGFFRKWYAPSNATLAIVGDFDPAKAKALVEKYFGTLTSGPRPQRPDVKPVKVTRETVIRHDEKVATLPLLTMSWLTAPYLKPGDATADVLATALGTGRASRLYRRLVLDKQLAQSVDAVQQSQGAQSVFSIEAVARPGVTTDTLKKEIDAVLDEVRKDGVTQEEIVRARTRYDTRQLAGLQAVGGSGSKSDTLQSYNQFVGEPSYVAQDLARYQDVTPDAVKQFANDVLRPDARVVLHAVPSADKAAPSSAPGKEAR
;
A
#
# COMPACT_ATOMS: atom_id res chain seq x y z
N MET A 1 26.32 79.32 -37.45
CA MET A 1 26.39 79.40 -35.98
C MET A 1 25.65 78.19 -35.41
N LYS A 2 26.41 77.31 -34.72
CA LYS A 2 26.04 76.22 -33.79
C LYS A 2 24.71 75.47 -34.01
N ALA A 3 24.81 74.27 -34.60
CA ALA A 3 23.84 73.19 -34.41
C ALA A 3 24.38 72.22 -33.36
N LEU A 4 23.63 72.01 -32.26
CA LEU A 4 23.92 71.01 -31.23
C LEU A 4 23.47 69.63 -31.75
N ALA A 5 24.41 68.69 -31.83
CA ALA A 5 24.14 67.27 -32.07
C ALA A 5 23.99 66.54 -30.72
N ALA A 6 22.85 65.90 -30.50
CA ALA A 6 22.64 64.98 -29.38
C ALA A 6 23.07 63.58 -29.81
N ALA A 7 24.11 63.04 -29.16
CA ALA A 7 24.56 61.67 -29.33
C ALA A 7 23.74 60.75 -28.40
N ALA A 8 22.95 59.84 -28.98
CA ALA A 8 22.35 58.73 -28.26
C ALA A 8 23.31 57.52 -28.30
N LEU A 9 23.82 57.11 -27.15
CA LEU A 9 24.56 55.86 -27.01
C LEU A 9 23.60 54.67 -27.13
N PHE A 10 23.75 53.86 -28.17
CA PHE A 10 23.19 52.51 -28.22
C PHE A 10 24.11 51.56 -27.44
N VAL A 11 23.64 51.08 -26.29
CA VAL A 11 24.27 49.96 -25.56
C VAL A 11 23.74 48.67 -26.17
N GLY A 12 24.60 47.92 -26.86
CA GLY A 12 24.28 46.59 -27.38
C GLY A 12 24.05 45.60 -26.24
N LEU A 13 22.89 44.95 -26.21
CA LEU A 13 22.61 43.83 -25.32
C LEU A 13 23.46 42.61 -25.75
N PRO A 14 24.15 41.93 -24.84
CA PRO A 14 24.89 40.72 -25.18
C PRO A 14 23.92 39.60 -25.55
N ALA A 15 24.24 38.87 -26.61
CA ALA A 15 23.49 37.69 -27.03
C ALA A 15 23.48 36.66 -25.90
N LEU A 16 22.28 36.32 -25.41
CA LEU A 16 22.09 35.21 -24.47
C LEU A 16 22.49 33.92 -25.17
N ALA A 17 23.61 33.33 -24.75
CA ALA A 17 23.99 31.98 -25.13
C ALA A 17 22.87 31.02 -24.69
N GLN A 18 22.33 30.26 -25.64
CA GLN A 18 21.38 29.19 -25.35
C GLN A 18 22.06 28.19 -24.41
N THR A 19 21.55 28.06 -23.18
CA THR A 19 21.93 26.98 -22.27
C THR A 19 21.68 25.65 -22.98
N PRO A 20 22.68 24.76 -23.06
CA PRO A 20 22.48 23.45 -23.66
C PRO A 20 21.38 22.72 -22.89
N GLU A 21 20.42 22.18 -23.64
CA GLU A 21 19.34 21.36 -23.11
C GLU A 21 19.95 20.21 -22.30
N ALA A 22 19.66 20.18 -21.00
CA ALA A 22 20.20 19.16 -20.11
C ALA A 22 19.68 17.80 -20.59
N LYS A 23 20.59 16.95 -21.09
CA LYS A 23 20.27 15.54 -21.32
C LYS A 23 19.68 14.97 -20.03
N PRO A 24 18.54 14.29 -20.07
CA PRO A 24 18.04 13.55 -18.91
C PRO A 24 19.18 12.68 -18.39
N LEU A 25 19.47 12.78 -17.09
CA LEU A 25 20.34 11.82 -16.43
C LEU A 25 19.67 10.45 -16.62
N GLU A 26 20.21 9.62 -17.51
CA GLU A 26 19.96 8.18 -17.51
C GLU A 26 20.69 7.65 -16.28
N PRO A 27 20.03 7.42 -15.13
CA PRO A 27 20.72 6.86 -13.99
C PRO A 27 21.12 5.44 -14.39
N GLY A 28 22.36 5.03 -14.10
CA GLY A 28 22.78 3.64 -14.24
C GLY A 28 21.99 2.74 -13.30
N ARG A 29 20.78 2.36 -13.70
CA ARG A 29 19.80 1.56 -12.93
C ARG A 29 20.17 0.08 -12.92
N GLU A 30 20.91 -0.38 -13.92
CA GLU A 30 21.33 -1.79 -14.09
C GLU A 30 22.21 -2.31 -12.94
N ASN A 31 22.77 -1.41 -12.11
CA ASN A 31 23.59 -1.75 -10.95
C ASN A 31 22.94 -1.41 -9.60
N LEU A 32 21.65 -1.06 -9.57
CA LEU A 32 20.99 -0.75 -8.29
C LEU A 32 20.70 -2.05 -7.54
N ALA A 33 21.49 -2.31 -6.50
CA ALA A 33 21.30 -3.45 -5.61
C ALA A 33 21.35 -2.95 -4.15
N ILE A 34 20.64 -3.66 -3.27
CA ILE A 34 20.74 -3.46 -1.83
C ILE A 34 21.61 -4.61 -1.31
N PRO A 35 22.87 -4.34 -0.89
CA PRO A 35 23.72 -5.40 -0.33
C PRO A 35 23.03 -6.03 0.88
N TYR A 36 22.97 -7.35 0.90
CA TYR A 36 22.37 -8.09 1.99
C TYR A 36 23.11 -9.40 2.26
N GLU A 37 23.00 -9.88 3.49
CA GLU A 37 23.31 -11.26 3.88
C GLU A 37 21.99 -11.91 4.32
N LYS A 38 21.67 -13.09 3.78
CA LYS A 38 20.49 -13.86 4.19
C LYS A 38 20.93 -15.21 4.74
N TYR A 39 20.37 -15.59 5.88
CA TYR A 39 20.55 -16.92 6.46
C TYR A 39 19.27 -17.39 7.16
N THR A 40 19.23 -18.67 7.52
CA THR A 40 18.08 -19.28 8.20
C THR A 40 18.55 -19.94 9.48
N LEU A 41 17.87 -19.65 10.59
CA LEU A 41 18.11 -20.30 11.88
C LEU A 41 17.66 -21.77 11.85
N PRO A 42 18.17 -22.65 12.73
CA PRO A 42 17.72 -24.05 12.79
C PRO A 42 16.22 -24.23 13.05
N ASN A 43 15.55 -23.26 13.66
CA ASN A 43 14.10 -23.27 13.89
C ASN A 43 13.28 -22.76 12.69
N GLY A 44 13.93 -22.47 11.56
CA GLY A 44 13.30 -22.11 10.29
C GLY A 44 13.13 -20.60 10.06
N MET A 45 13.48 -19.76 11.04
CA MET A 45 13.37 -18.31 10.88
C MET A 45 14.38 -17.77 9.88
N GLU A 46 13.89 -17.03 8.90
CA GLU A 46 14.75 -16.33 7.95
C GLU A 46 15.23 -15.00 8.52
N VAL A 47 16.49 -14.65 8.25
CA VAL A 47 17.10 -13.41 8.72
C VAL A 47 17.79 -12.73 7.54
N ILE A 48 17.56 -11.43 7.38
CA ILE A 48 18.14 -10.58 6.34
C ILE A 48 18.89 -9.43 7.01
N PHE A 49 20.19 -9.35 6.79
CA PHE A 49 21.03 -8.24 7.25
C PHE A 49 21.38 -7.33 6.09
N SER A 50 21.24 -6.02 6.26
CA SER A 50 21.76 -5.03 5.31
C SER A 50 22.44 -3.89 6.06
N VAL A 51 23.77 -3.88 6.02
CA VAL A 51 24.58 -2.88 6.73
C VAL A 51 24.54 -1.54 6.00
N ASP A 52 24.10 -0.48 6.68
CA ASP A 52 24.17 0.91 6.21
C ASP A 52 24.65 1.80 7.36
N ARG A 53 25.92 2.23 7.30
CA ARG A 53 26.59 2.99 8.37
C ARG A 53 26.51 4.51 8.20
N LYS A 54 25.57 5.03 7.40
CA LYS A 54 25.43 6.48 7.18
C LYS A 54 24.96 7.23 8.43
N LEU A 55 24.13 6.58 9.25
CA LEU A 55 23.58 7.12 10.49
C LEU A 55 23.68 6.06 11.60
N PRO A 56 23.86 6.46 12.87
CA PRO A 56 23.99 5.54 14.01
C PRO A 56 22.61 5.02 14.48
N VAL A 57 21.82 4.50 13.54
CA VAL A 57 20.50 3.92 13.77
C VAL A 57 20.39 2.56 13.08
N VAL A 58 19.51 1.71 13.59
CA VAL A 58 19.23 0.39 13.05
C VAL A 58 17.74 0.11 13.09
N ALA A 59 17.20 -0.33 11.97
CA ALA A 59 15.84 -0.80 11.83
C ALA A 59 15.76 -2.30 12.11
N VAL A 60 14.78 -2.69 12.91
CA VAL A 60 14.34 -4.06 13.15
C VAL A 60 12.94 -4.16 12.55
N ASN A 61 12.71 -5.12 11.67
CA ASN A 61 11.43 -5.29 10.99
C ASN A 61 11.13 -6.78 10.84
N ILE A 62 10.09 -7.26 11.52
CA ILE A 62 9.65 -8.65 11.48
C ILE A 62 8.37 -8.75 10.66
N TRP A 63 8.43 -9.54 9.59
CA TRP A 63 7.25 -9.94 8.84
C TRP A 63 6.82 -11.33 9.25
N TYR A 64 5.56 -11.47 9.65
CA TYR A 64 4.88 -12.74 9.75
C TYR A 64 4.12 -12.99 8.45
N HIS A 65 4.32 -14.17 7.87
CA HIS A 65 3.74 -14.56 6.58
C HIS A 65 2.30 -15.04 6.77
N VAL A 66 1.47 -14.15 7.31
CA VAL A 66 0.03 -14.32 7.58
C VAL A 66 -0.65 -12.98 7.40
N GLY A 67 -1.77 -12.93 6.69
CA GLY A 67 -2.64 -11.76 6.63
C GLY A 67 -4.11 -12.17 6.56
N ALA A 68 -4.98 -11.25 6.17
CA ALA A 68 -6.41 -11.54 6.05
C ALA A 68 -6.72 -12.64 5.00
N TYR A 69 -5.83 -12.87 4.03
CA TYR A 69 -5.95 -13.98 3.08
C TYR A 69 -5.88 -15.37 3.74
N ASP A 70 -5.24 -15.46 4.90
CA ASP A 70 -4.93 -16.73 5.57
C ASP A 70 -5.98 -17.11 6.63
N GLU A 71 -7.00 -16.27 6.78
CA GLU A 71 -8.07 -16.41 7.77
C GLU A 71 -9.04 -17.56 7.42
N GLN A 72 -9.69 -18.08 8.47
CA GLN A 72 -10.71 -19.10 8.30
C GLN A 72 -12.09 -18.45 8.08
N PRO A 73 -12.97 -19.06 7.26
CA PRO A 73 -14.35 -18.61 7.15
C PRO A 73 -15.03 -18.51 8.53
N GLY A 74 -15.69 -17.38 8.81
CA GLY A 74 -16.32 -17.11 10.12
C GLY A 74 -15.34 -16.69 11.23
N ARG A 75 -14.10 -16.36 10.86
CA ARG A 75 -13.04 -15.81 11.73
C ARG A 75 -12.30 -14.66 11.03
N THR A 76 -13.04 -13.80 10.35
CA THR A 76 -12.45 -12.63 9.67
C THR A 76 -11.93 -11.58 10.66
N GLY A 77 -10.86 -10.88 10.30
CA GLY A 77 -10.22 -9.83 11.12
C GLY A 77 -9.28 -10.35 12.20
N PHE A 78 -8.98 -11.65 12.20
CA PHE A 78 -8.06 -12.26 13.15
C PHE A 78 -6.63 -11.78 12.94
N ALA A 79 -6.15 -11.65 11.70
CA ALA A 79 -4.81 -11.15 11.44
C ALA A 79 -4.64 -9.74 12.03
N HIS A 80 -5.64 -8.87 11.83
CA HIS A 80 -5.62 -7.50 12.36
C HIS A 80 -5.82 -7.45 13.88
N LEU A 81 -6.74 -8.25 14.44
CA LEU A 81 -6.89 -8.38 15.89
C LEU A 81 -5.57 -8.83 16.54
N PHE A 82 -4.80 -9.70 15.88
CA PHE A 82 -3.51 -10.15 16.37
C PHE A 82 -2.43 -9.07 16.36
N GLU A 83 -2.47 -8.17 15.40
CA GLU A 83 -1.69 -6.94 15.42
C GLU A 83 -1.86 -6.21 16.75
N HIS A 84 -3.11 -5.94 17.14
CA HIS A 84 -3.46 -5.30 18.40
C HIS A 84 -3.02 -6.13 19.62
N MET A 85 -3.28 -7.43 19.60
CA MET A 85 -2.93 -8.31 20.72
C MET A 85 -1.42 -8.34 20.98
N MET A 86 -0.58 -8.19 19.95
CA MET A 86 0.88 -8.16 20.07
C MET A 86 1.42 -6.91 20.77
N PHE A 87 0.58 -5.90 21.03
CA PHE A 87 0.89 -4.74 21.88
C PHE A 87 0.40 -4.88 23.32
N GLN A 88 -0.33 -5.95 23.66
CA GLN A 88 -0.93 -6.14 25.00
C GLN A 88 -0.01 -6.89 25.97
N GLY A 89 1.30 -6.72 25.82
CA GLY A 89 2.31 -7.35 26.67
C GLY A 89 2.48 -8.86 26.47
N SER A 90 3.58 -9.37 27.02
CA SER A 90 4.03 -10.77 26.98
C SER A 90 4.52 -11.18 28.38
N LYS A 91 5.01 -12.40 28.55
CA LYS A 91 5.42 -12.91 29.88
C LYS A 91 6.39 -11.98 30.63
N HIS A 92 7.39 -11.44 29.93
CA HIS A 92 8.46 -10.67 30.57
C HIS A 92 8.29 -9.16 30.38
N VAL A 93 7.43 -8.73 29.45
CA VAL A 93 7.15 -7.33 29.15
C VAL A 93 5.67 -7.03 29.44
N PRO A 94 5.35 -6.28 30.50
CA PRO A 94 3.97 -5.94 30.81
C PRO A 94 3.28 -5.09 29.73
N ASP A 95 1.96 -4.97 29.86
CA ASP A 95 1.11 -4.13 29.01
C ASP A 95 1.68 -2.71 28.91
N ASP A 96 1.64 -2.13 27.70
CA ASP A 96 2.12 -0.78 27.37
C ASP A 96 3.63 -0.53 27.61
N VAL A 97 4.39 -1.49 28.17
CA VAL A 97 5.82 -1.34 28.44
C VAL A 97 6.67 -1.50 27.19
N HIS A 98 6.28 -2.37 26.26
CA HIS A 98 7.03 -2.61 25.01
C HIS A 98 7.24 -1.31 24.23
N ILE A 99 6.14 -0.61 23.94
CA ILE A 99 6.17 0.66 23.20
C ILE A 99 6.81 1.76 24.05
N GLY A 100 6.44 1.88 25.33
CA GLY A 100 6.99 2.90 26.21
C GLY A 100 8.52 2.83 26.37
N LEU A 101 9.10 1.62 26.40
CA LEU A 101 10.56 1.44 26.43
C LEU A 101 11.23 1.93 25.15
N LEU A 102 10.66 1.62 23.99
CA LEU A 102 11.19 2.03 22.69
C LEU A 102 11.06 3.55 22.49
N GLU A 103 9.94 4.15 22.86
CA GLU A 103 9.75 5.60 22.79
C GLU A 103 10.74 6.35 23.71
N GLN A 104 10.92 5.90 24.96
CA GLN A 104 11.91 6.48 25.88
C GLN A 104 13.34 6.32 25.37
N ALA A 105 13.61 5.26 24.60
CA ALA A 105 14.88 4.99 23.95
C ALA A 105 15.11 5.83 22.68
N GLY A 106 14.14 6.66 22.28
CA GLY A 106 14.21 7.50 21.08
C GLY A 106 13.94 6.73 19.79
N ALA A 107 13.22 5.61 19.86
CA ALA A 107 12.81 4.88 18.67
C ALA A 107 11.92 5.75 17.78
N THR A 108 12.06 5.53 16.48
CA THR A 108 11.22 6.10 15.43
C THR A 108 10.66 4.96 14.58
N ASP A 109 9.74 5.26 13.67
CA ASP A 109 9.11 4.23 12.83
C ASP A 109 8.56 3.04 13.64
N LEU A 110 7.99 3.31 14.82
CA LEU A 110 7.53 2.29 15.76
C LEU A 110 6.06 1.96 15.48
N ASN A 111 5.78 0.83 14.81
CA ASN A 111 4.41 0.47 14.48
C ASN A 111 4.21 -1.01 14.12
N GLY A 112 2.95 -1.42 14.01
CA GLY A 112 2.50 -2.66 13.37
C GLY A 112 1.59 -2.34 12.18
N THR A 113 1.54 -3.21 11.18
CA THR A 113 0.51 -3.13 10.13
C THR A 113 0.09 -4.51 9.66
N THR A 114 -1.18 -4.63 9.28
CA THR A 114 -1.75 -5.83 8.69
C THR A 114 -2.31 -5.56 7.31
N SER A 115 -2.09 -6.50 6.40
CA SER A 115 -2.64 -6.51 5.05
C SER A 115 -3.29 -7.86 4.76
N PHE A 116 -3.69 -8.07 3.51
CA PHE A 116 -4.11 -9.39 3.06
C PHE A 116 -2.97 -10.41 3.08
N ASP A 117 -1.72 -10.00 2.84
CA ASP A 117 -0.62 -10.92 2.57
C ASP A 117 0.37 -11.10 3.73
N ARG A 118 0.36 -10.17 4.69
CA ARG A 118 1.30 -10.14 5.82
C ARG A 118 0.77 -9.33 7.01
N THR A 119 1.34 -9.60 8.16
CA THR A 119 1.35 -8.74 9.34
C THR A 119 2.81 -8.50 9.70
N ASN A 120 3.19 -7.23 9.90
CA ASN A 120 4.56 -6.91 10.31
C ASN A 120 4.59 -5.92 11.45
N TYR A 121 5.72 -5.92 12.12
CA TYR A 121 6.04 -4.96 13.17
C TYR A 121 7.47 -4.47 12.99
N TYR A 122 7.68 -3.19 13.24
CA TYR A 122 8.95 -2.56 12.95
C TYR A 122 9.21 -1.37 13.84
N GLU A 123 10.50 -1.10 14.00
CA GLU A 123 11.04 0.00 14.78
C GLU A 123 12.44 0.37 14.28
N THR A 124 12.78 1.66 14.35
CA THR A 124 14.11 2.19 14.10
C THR A 124 14.68 2.73 15.42
N VAL A 125 15.75 2.13 15.92
CA VAL A 125 16.37 2.48 17.21
C VAL A 125 17.80 3.00 17.03
N PRO A 126 18.36 3.76 17.99
CA PRO A 126 19.80 4.01 18.03
C PRO A 126 20.59 2.69 18.02
N SER A 127 21.71 2.62 17.29
CA SER A 127 22.45 1.37 17.07
C SER A 127 22.85 0.61 18.35
N ASN A 128 23.13 1.34 19.43
CA ASN A 128 23.48 0.75 20.73
C ASN A 128 22.29 0.08 21.45
N LEU A 129 21.09 0.19 20.92
CA LEU A 129 19.84 -0.37 21.46
C LEU A 129 19.29 -1.52 20.62
N LEU A 130 20.06 -2.02 19.64
CA LEU A 130 19.69 -3.18 18.83
C LEU A 130 19.27 -4.39 19.69
N GLU A 131 20.04 -4.70 20.74
CA GLU A 131 19.74 -5.81 21.63
C GLU A 131 18.39 -5.63 22.35
N THR A 132 18.04 -4.40 22.74
CA THR A 132 16.76 -4.10 23.37
C THR A 132 15.60 -4.38 22.42
N ALA A 133 15.69 -3.91 21.17
CA ALA A 133 14.67 -4.18 20.15
C ALA A 133 14.52 -5.69 19.90
N LEU A 134 15.62 -6.40 19.65
CA LEU A 134 15.60 -7.85 19.42
C LEU A 134 15.03 -8.64 20.60
N TRP A 135 15.35 -8.23 21.84
CA TRP A 135 14.77 -8.84 23.03
C TRP A 135 13.25 -8.65 23.08
N LEU A 136 12.78 -7.42 22.92
CA LEU A 136 11.35 -7.06 22.96
C LEU A 136 10.55 -7.83 21.90
N GLU A 137 11.07 -7.90 20.67
CA GLU A 137 10.47 -8.64 19.57
C GLU A 137 10.43 -10.15 19.83
N SER A 138 11.53 -10.71 20.30
CA SER A 138 11.58 -12.14 20.63
C SER A 138 10.64 -12.49 21.78
N ASP A 139 10.43 -11.58 22.74
CA ASP A 139 9.57 -11.83 23.89
C ASP A 139 8.11 -11.97 23.49
N ARG A 140 7.61 -11.04 22.65
CA ARG A 140 6.25 -11.14 22.14
C ARG A 140 6.07 -12.27 21.12
N MET A 141 7.10 -12.65 20.36
CA MET A 141 7.03 -13.84 19.51
C MET A 141 6.98 -15.16 20.31
N GLY A 142 7.75 -15.26 21.39
CA GLY A 142 7.90 -16.50 22.15
C GLY A 142 6.89 -16.68 23.29
N PHE A 143 6.47 -15.58 23.92
CA PHE A 143 5.85 -15.60 25.24
C PHE A 143 4.58 -14.74 25.36
N LEU A 144 3.96 -14.33 24.25
CA LEU A 144 2.68 -13.61 24.26
C LEU A 144 1.58 -14.39 24.98
N LEU A 145 1.47 -15.69 24.69
CA LEU A 145 0.36 -16.52 25.18
C LEU A 145 0.29 -16.64 26.70
N ASP A 146 1.41 -16.46 27.39
CA ASP A 146 1.49 -16.50 28.85
C ASP A 146 0.85 -15.24 29.48
N ALA A 147 0.80 -14.13 28.74
CA ALA A 147 0.17 -12.88 29.17
C ALA A 147 -1.27 -12.70 28.64
N LEU A 148 -1.75 -13.62 27.80
CA LEU A 148 -3.06 -13.55 27.17
C LEU A 148 -4.18 -13.88 28.17
N THR A 149 -5.11 -12.95 28.35
CA THR A 149 -6.30 -13.11 29.20
C THR A 149 -7.58 -12.79 28.45
N GLN A 150 -8.71 -13.31 28.93
CA GLN A 150 -10.03 -12.98 28.39
C GLN A 150 -10.29 -11.47 28.42
N LYS A 151 -9.92 -10.80 29.53
CA LYS A 151 -10.08 -9.34 29.67
C LYS A 151 -9.36 -8.57 28.57
N LYS A 152 -8.11 -8.92 28.27
CA LYS A 152 -7.33 -8.30 27.19
C LYS A 152 -7.99 -8.50 25.83
N LEU A 153 -8.44 -9.72 25.55
CA LEU A 153 -9.16 -10.03 24.32
C LEU A 153 -10.44 -9.20 24.20
N ASP A 154 -11.27 -9.13 25.25
CA ASP A 154 -12.52 -8.37 25.24
C ASP A 154 -12.27 -6.87 25.00
N THR A 155 -11.23 -6.32 25.65
CA THR A 155 -10.81 -4.92 25.41
C THR A 155 -10.41 -4.70 23.95
N GLN A 156 -9.53 -5.54 23.39
CA GLN A 156 -9.08 -5.35 22.02
C GLN A 156 -10.17 -5.62 20.98
N LYS A 157 -11.10 -6.55 21.23
CA LYS A 157 -12.31 -6.72 20.40
C LYS A 157 -13.11 -5.42 20.30
N GLU A 158 -13.35 -4.74 21.41
CA GLU A 158 -14.08 -3.47 21.38
C GLU A 158 -13.29 -2.33 20.71
N VAL A 159 -11.96 -2.29 20.87
CA VAL A 159 -11.09 -1.33 20.16
C VAL A 159 -11.19 -1.53 18.64
N VAL A 160 -10.96 -2.76 18.15
CA VAL A 160 -11.02 -3.07 16.71
C VAL A 160 -12.43 -2.85 16.15
N LYS A 161 -13.48 -3.18 16.91
CA LYS A 161 -14.86 -2.88 16.50
C LYS A 161 -15.11 -1.36 16.39
N ASN A 162 -14.59 -0.56 17.31
CA ASN A 162 -14.70 0.90 17.20
C ASN A 162 -13.93 1.45 16.01
N GLU A 163 -12.73 0.93 15.75
CA GLU A 163 -11.95 1.30 14.57
C GLU A 163 -12.67 0.92 13.28
N ARG A 164 -13.31 -0.26 13.22
CA ARG A 164 -14.15 -0.65 12.10
C ARG A 164 -15.29 0.35 11.88
N ARG A 165 -16.02 0.71 12.95
CA ARG A 165 -17.06 1.76 12.87
C ARG A 165 -16.49 3.03 12.27
N GLN A 166 -15.30 3.45 12.69
CA GLN A 166 -14.66 4.67 12.22
C GLN A 166 -14.22 4.59 10.75
N SER A 167 -13.68 3.45 10.32
CA SER A 167 -13.06 3.27 9.00
C SER A 167 -14.01 2.74 7.92
N VAL A 168 -15.16 2.15 8.31
CA VAL A 168 -16.13 1.55 7.37
C VAL A 168 -17.54 2.12 7.55
N GLU A 169 -18.20 1.89 8.69
CA GLU A 169 -19.62 2.24 8.84
C GLU A 169 -19.87 3.76 8.94
N THR A 170 -18.93 4.52 9.48
CA THR A 170 -19.02 5.99 9.62
C THR A 170 -18.04 6.76 8.74
N ALA A 171 -17.24 6.05 7.95
CA ALA A 171 -16.40 6.64 6.93
C ALA A 171 -17.23 6.94 5.66
N PRO A 172 -17.03 8.09 5.00
CA PRO A 172 -17.60 8.35 3.69
C PRO A 172 -17.37 7.19 2.72
N TYR A 173 -18.43 6.62 2.16
CA TYR A 173 -18.40 5.53 1.20
C TYR A 173 -17.85 4.18 1.70
N GLY A 174 -17.54 4.03 2.99
CA GLY A 174 -16.87 2.83 3.52
C GLY A 174 -17.65 1.54 3.27
N GLU A 175 -18.94 1.50 3.63
CA GLU A 175 -19.83 0.36 3.33
C GLU A 175 -20.01 0.13 1.82
N ALA A 176 -20.01 1.20 1.03
CA ALA A 176 -20.17 1.13 -0.42
C ALA A 176 -18.97 0.45 -1.07
N GLN A 177 -17.76 0.83 -0.66
CA GLN A 177 -16.50 0.25 -1.11
C GLN A 177 -16.34 -1.21 -0.67
N GLU A 178 -16.73 -1.55 0.56
CA GLU A 178 -16.73 -2.95 1.02
C GLU A 178 -17.63 -3.84 0.15
N LYS A 179 -18.81 -3.35 -0.25
CA LYS A 179 -19.71 -4.07 -1.18
C LYS A 179 -19.11 -4.24 -2.57
N ALA A 180 -18.42 -3.20 -3.09
CA ALA A 180 -17.75 -3.30 -4.39
C ALA A 180 -16.60 -4.30 -4.36
N TRP A 181 -15.81 -4.30 -3.29
CA TRP A 181 -14.75 -5.28 -3.07
C TRP A 181 -15.28 -6.71 -2.99
N GLN A 182 -16.34 -6.95 -2.23
CA GLN A 182 -17.01 -8.25 -2.14
C GLN A 182 -17.61 -8.73 -3.48
N ALA A 183 -17.99 -7.82 -4.37
CA ALA A 183 -18.44 -8.18 -5.72
C ALA A 183 -17.29 -8.58 -6.65
N LEU A 184 -16.08 -8.07 -6.42
CA LEU A 184 -14.86 -8.53 -7.12
C LEU A 184 -14.43 -9.91 -6.62
N PHE A 185 -14.47 -10.10 -5.30
CA PHE A 185 -14.07 -11.33 -4.62
C PHE A 185 -15.24 -11.92 -3.81
N PRO A 186 -16.20 -12.61 -4.46
CA PRO A 186 -17.32 -13.18 -3.74
C PRO A 186 -16.87 -14.28 -2.78
N ALA A 187 -17.53 -14.36 -1.62
CA ALA A 187 -17.35 -15.47 -0.69
C ALA A 187 -17.55 -16.83 -1.41
N PRO A 188 -16.74 -17.87 -1.10
CA PRO A 188 -15.80 -17.95 0.02
C PRO A 188 -14.34 -17.57 -0.33
N HIS A 189 -14.11 -16.72 -1.33
CA HIS A 189 -12.74 -16.27 -1.66
C HIS A 189 -12.08 -15.56 -0.45
N PRO A 190 -10.79 -15.76 -0.13
CA PRO A 190 -10.19 -15.17 1.07
C PRO A 190 -10.10 -13.63 1.04
N TYR A 191 -10.00 -13.02 -0.14
CA TYR A 191 -10.16 -11.56 -0.28
C TYR A 191 -11.61 -11.07 -0.15
N SER A 192 -12.60 -11.93 0.09
CA SER A 192 -13.99 -11.47 0.26
C SER A 192 -14.17 -10.60 1.50
N GLY A 193 -13.38 -10.82 2.54
CA GLY A 193 -13.44 -10.05 3.78
C GLY A 193 -12.69 -8.72 3.67
N ASN A 194 -12.99 -7.82 4.60
CA ASN A 194 -12.13 -6.68 4.90
C ASN A 194 -11.04 -7.13 5.88
N VAL A 195 -9.83 -6.56 5.79
CA VAL A 195 -8.71 -6.88 6.67
C VAL A 195 -9.06 -6.69 8.15
N ILE A 196 -9.87 -5.67 8.46
CA ILE A 196 -10.34 -5.40 9.83
C ILE A 196 -11.36 -6.44 10.35
N GLY A 197 -11.92 -7.26 9.46
CA GLY A 197 -12.93 -8.27 9.76
C GLY A 197 -14.36 -7.74 9.83
N SER A 198 -15.28 -8.65 10.18
CA SER A 198 -16.69 -8.34 10.40
C SER A 198 -17.03 -8.27 11.89
N MET A 199 -18.00 -7.42 12.24
CA MET A 199 -18.51 -7.32 13.62
C MET A 199 -18.87 -8.68 14.23
N LYS A 200 -19.54 -9.53 13.44
CA LYS A 200 -19.98 -10.86 13.85
C LYS A 200 -18.81 -11.78 14.19
N ASP A 201 -17.78 -11.81 13.35
CA ASP A 201 -16.64 -12.71 13.54
C ASP A 201 -15.74 -12.22 14.68
N LEU A 202 -15.56 -10.91 14.82
CA LEU A 202 -14.88 -10.30 15.97
C LEU A 202 -15.61 -10.65 17.27
N ASP A 203 -16.94 -10.50 17.32
CA ASP A 203 -17.75 -10.84 18.49
C ASP A 203 -17.64 -12.33 18.86
N ALA A 204 -17.54 -13.22 17.87
CA ALA A 204 -17.43 -14.65 18.07
C ALA A 204 -16.03 -15.13 18.49
N ALA A 205 -15.00 -14.28 18.42
CA ALA A 205 -13.62 -14.68 18.75
C ALA A 205 -13.47 -15.08 20.23
N THR A 206 -12.86 -16.24 20.46
CA THR A 206 -12.53 -16.77 21.81
C THR A 206 -11.02 -16.77 22.08
N VAL A 207 -10.63 -16.87 23.36
CA VAL A 207 -9.21 -16.98 23.74
C VAL A 207 -8.54 -18.21 23.10
N ASP A 208 -9.28 -19.31 22.92
CA ASP A 208 -8.72 -20.52 22.30
C ASP A 208 -8.53 -20.36 20.80
N ASP A 209 -9.46 -19.67 20.10
CA ASP A 209 -9.26 -19.30 18.69
C ASP A 209 -7.98 -18.47 18.53
N VAL A 210 -7.78 -17.49 19.42
CA VAL A 210 -6.60 -16.63 19.46
C VAL A 210 -5.35 -17.47 19.71
N LYS A 211 -5.30 -18.28 20.78
CA LYS A 211 -4.16 -19.18 21.04
C LYS A 211 -3.85 -20.10 19.85
N GLY A 212 -4.87 -20.60 19.17
CA GLY A 212 -4.73 -21.42 17.96
C GLY A 212 -4.09 -20.65 16.81
N PHE A 213 -4.57 -19.44 16.54
CA PHE A 213 -4.04 -18.58 15.47
C PHE A 213 -2.57 -18.22 15.72
N PHE A 214 -2.22 -17.81 16.94
CA PHE A 214 -0.83 -17.50 17.32
C PHE A 214 0.11 -18.69 17.10
N ARG A 215 -0.22 -19.86 17.66
CA ARG A 215 0.63 -21.05 17.54
C ARG A 215 0.83 -21.49 16.10
N LYS A 216 -0.18 -21.28 15.25
CA LYS A 216 -0.10 -21.60 13.84
C LYS A 216 0.79 -20.61 13.10
N TRP A 217 0.53 -19.31 13.23
CA TRP A 217 1.05 -18.31 12.29
C TRP A 217 2.24 -17.49 12.81
N TYR A 218 2.37 -17.32 14.13
CA TYR A 218 3.42 -16.53 14.78
C TYR A 218 4.61 -17.41 15.20
N ALA A 219 4.93 -18.42 14.39
CA ALA A 219 6.08 -19.30 14.60
C ALA A 219 7.33 -18.74 13.90
N PRO A 220 8.54 -18.95 14.44
CA PRO A 220 9.80 -18.55 13.79
C PRO A 220 9.90 -19.00 12.32
N SER A 221 9.49 -20.23 12.00
CA SER A 221 9.48 -20.78 10.63
C SER A 221 8.55 -20.08 9.63
N ASN A 222 7.64 -19.24 10.12
CA ASN A 222 6.72 -18.43 9.33
C ASN A 222 7.01 -16.92 9.43
N ALA A 223 8.21 -16.56 9.90
CA ALA A 223 8.65 -15.18 10.04
C ALA A 223 9.99 -14.93 9.36
N THR A 224 10.16 -13.70 8.88
CA THR A 224 11.45 -13.18 8.42
C THR A 224 11.80 -11.94 9.23
N LEU A 225 13.02 -11.86 9.76
CA LEU A 225 13.56 -10.68 10.44
C LEU A 225 14.53 -9.95 9.52
N ALA A 226 14.29 -8.68 9.26
CA ALA A 226 15.24 -7.79 8.60
C ALA A 226 15.87 -6.85 9.62
N ILE A 227 17.21 -6.80 9.63
CA ILE A 227 18.01 -5.83 10.40
C ILE A 227 18.79 -4.96 9.42
N VAL A 228 18.50 -3.66 9.41
CA VAL A 228 19.05 -2.73 8.42
C VAL A 228 19.59 -1.47 9.09
N GLY A 229 20.85 -1.09 8.85
CA GLY A 229 21.45 0.11 9.42
C GLY A 229 22.86 -0.10 9.97
N ASP A 230 23.24 0.67 10.98
CA ASP A 230 24.58 0.64 11.55
C ASP A 230 24.69 -0.41 12.66
N PHE A 231 25.26 -1.56 12.33
CA PHE A 231 25.55 -2.63 13.27
C PHE A 231 26.77 -3.47 12.86
N ASP A 232 27.25 -4.28 13.79
CA ASP A 232 28.25 -5.34 13.55
C ASP A 232 27.52 -6.66 13.25
N PRO A 233 27.67 -7.24 12.04
CA PRO A 233 26.94 -8.46 11.67
C PRO A 233 27.21 -9.66 12.57
N ALA A 234 28.44 -9.83 13.08
CA ALA A 234 28.76 -10.96 13.94
C ALA A 234 28.07 -10.84 15.31
N LYS A 235 28.08 -9.65 15.90
CA LYS A 235 27.34 -9.36 17.14
C LYS A 235 25.83 -9.50 16.93
N ALA A 236 25.29 -8.93 15.85
CA ALA A 236 23.87 -9.03 15.54
C ALA A 236 23.44 -10.49 15.35
N LYS A 237 24.25 -11.31 14.65
CA LYS A 237 23.99 -12.74 14.51
C LYS A 237 23.93 -13.47 15.84
N ALA A 238 24.88 -13.20 16.74
CA ALA A 238 24.89 -13.78 18.08
C ALA A 238 23.65 -13.36 18.91
N LEU A 239 23.20 -12.10 18.77
CA LEU A 239 21.96 -11.63 19.41
C LEU A 239 20.73 -12.33 18.82
N VAL A 240 20.65 -12.46 17.50
CA VAL A 240 19.55 -13.16 16.83
C VAL A 240 19.50 -14.63 17.25
N GLU A 241 20.64 -15.32 17.32
CA GLU A 241 20.72 -16.69 17.83
C GLU A 241 20.30 -16.80 19.30
N LYS A 242 20.73 -15.85 20.15
CA LYS A 242 20.37 -15.78 21.58
C LYS A 242 18.86 -15.63 21.77
N TYR A 243 18.23 -14.68 21.08
CA TYR A 243 16.85 -14.27 21.32
C TYR A 243 15.83 -15.09 20.53
N PHE A 244 16.12 -15.39 19.25
CA PHE A 244 15.17 -16.10 18.39
C PHE A 244 15.54 -17.57 18.18
N GLY A 245 16.82 -17.93 18.25
CA GLY A 245 17.29 -19.29 17.94
C GLY A 245 16.81 -20.36 18.93
N THR A 246 16.43 -19.96 20.15
CA THR A 246 15.91 -20.87 21.19
C THR A 246 14.39 -21.02 21.17
N LEU A 247 13.68 -20.23 20.36
CA LEU A 247 12.23 -20.30 20.27
C LEU A 247 11.79 -21.58 19.57
N THR A 248 10.83 -22.28 20.20
CA THR A 248 10.17 -23.44 19.61
C THR A 248 9.41 -23.02 18.35
N SER A 249 9.57 -23.77 17.27
CA SER A 249 8.88 -23.53 16.02
C SER A 249 8.17 -24.78 15.52
N GLY A 250 6.96 -24.59 15.00
CA GLY A 250 6.28 -25.59 14.18
C GLY A 250 6.72 -25.53 12.72
N PRO A 251 6.22 -26.42 11.85
CA PRO A 251 6.39 -26.28 10.41
C PRO A 251 5.69 -25.00 9.90
N ARG A 252 6.23 -24.40 8.83
CA ARG A 252 5.59 -23.25 8.17
C ARG A 252 4.17 -23.64 7.72
N PRO A 253 3.12 -22.90 8.10
CA PRO A 253 1.77 -23.21 7.67
C PRO A 253 1.60 -23.11 6.16
N GLN A 254 0.72 -23.95 5.62
CA GLN A 254 0.28 -23.81 4.24
C GLN A 254 -0.76 -22.70 4.13
N ARG A 255 -0.54 -21.80 3.17
CA ARG A 255 -1.51 -20.76 2.79
C ARG A 255 -2.60 -21.37 1.91
N PRO A 256 -3.82 -20.80 1.87
CA PRO A 256 -4.86 -21.23 0.94
C PRO A 256 -4.37 -21.20 -0.51
N ASP A 257 -4.65 -22.26 -1.27
CA ASP A 257 -4.43 -22.28 -2.72
C ASP A 257 -5.75 -21.98 -3.42
N VAL A 258 -5.94 -20.72 -3.81
CA VAL A 258 -7.18 -20.23 -4.41
C VAL A 258 -6.95 -19.77 -5.83
N LYS A 259 -7.75 -20.31 -6.75
CA LYS A 259 -7.69 -19.93 -8.17
C LYS A 259 -8.10 -18.45 -8.33
N PRO A 260 -7.42 -17.69 -9.21
CA PRO A 260 -7.81 -16.32 -9.51
C PRO A 260 -9.28 -16.23 -9.96
N VAL A 261 -10.00 -15.26 -9.40
CA VAL A 261 -11.38 -14.95 -9.78
C VAL A 261 -11.39 -14.28 -11.16
N LYS A 262 -12.48 -14.47 -11.90
CA LYS A 262 -12.74 -13.76 -13.16
C LYS A 262 -14.07 -13.03 -13.06
N VAL A 263 -14.06 -11.75 -13.39
CA VAL A 263 -15.28 -10.99 -13.66
C VAL A 263 -15.58 -11.13 -15.15
N THR A 264 -16.72 -11.73 -15.50
CA THR A 264 -17.07 -12.02 -16.91
C THR A 264 -18.23 -11.16 -17.43
N ARG A 265 -18.80 -10.30 -16.58
CA ARG A 265 -19.89 -9.38 -16.92
C ARG A 265 -19.76 -8.09 -16.10
N GLU A 266 -20.30 -6.98 -16.58
CA GLU A 266 -20.46 -5.77 -15.78
C GLU A 266 -21.43 -6.06 -14.62
N THR A 267 -21.00 -5.74 -13.39
CA THR A 267 -21.84 -5.79 -12.19
C THR A 267 -22.01 -4.38 -11.66
N VAL A 268 -23.25 -3.90 -11.63
CA VAL A 268 -23.57 -2.55 -11.15
C VAL A 268 -24.14 -2.62 -9.75
N ILE A 269 -23.53 -1.88 -8.83
CA ILE A 269 -23.98 -1.71 -7.44
C ILE A 269 -24.45 -0.27 -7.29
N ARG A 270 -25.69 -0.08 -6.84
CA ARG A 270 -26.22 1.23 -6.45
C ARG A 270 -26.38 1.22 -4.93
N HIS A 271 -25.66 2.12 -4.27
CA HIS A 271 -25.62 2.25 -2.82
C HIS A 271 -26.21 3.61 -2.40
N ASP A 272 -27.14 3.57 -1.43
CA ASP A 272 -27.67 4.76 -0.77
C ASP A 272 -26.66 5.22 0.29
N GLU A 273 -25.90 6.27 -0.03
CA GLU A 273 -24.79 6.77 0.78
C GLU A 273 -25.31 7.61 1.95
N LYS A 274 -24.99 7.18 3.18
CA LYS A 274 -25.57 7.77 4.39
C LYS A 274 -24.64 8.77 5.08
N VAL A 275 -23.34 8.75 4.79
CA VAL A 275 -22.33 9.55 5.49
C VAL A 275 -21.93 10.76 4.63
N ALA A 276 -21.57 10.52 3.37
CA ALA A 276 -21.13 11.58 2.47
C ALA A 276 -22.29 12.40 1.89
N THR A 277 -22.00 13.64 1.50
CA THR A 277 -22.96 14.57 0.87
C THR A 277 -22.77 14.69 -0.65
N LEU A 278 -21.73 14.08 -1.20
CA LEU A 278 -21.43 14.05 -2.63
C LEU A 278 -21.54 12.63 -3.18
N PRO A 279 -21.94 12.45 -4.45
CA PRO A 279 -21.89 11.14 -5.10
C PRO A 279 -20.47 10.68 -5.39
N LEU A 280 -20.21 9.38 -5.22
CA LEU A 280 -18.98 8.70 -5.64
C LEU A 280 -19.31 7.66 -6.72
N LEU A 281 -18.49 7.66 -7.77
CA LEU A 281 -18.42 6.58 -8.75
C LEU A 281 -17.09 5.83 -8.57
N THR A 282 -17.16 4.50 -8.49
CA THR A 282 -16.00 3.62 -8.51
C THR A 282 -16.14 2.57 -9.61
N MET A 283 -15.10 2.36 -10.42
CA MET A 283 -15.04 1.35 -11.47
C MET A 283 -13.81 0.49 -11.25
N SER A 284 -13.98 -0.83 -11.13
CA SER A 284 -12.91 -1.73 -10.71
C SER A 284 -12.80 -2.99 -11.56
N TRP A 285 -11.57 -3.44 -11.80
CA TRP A 285 -11.20 -4.62 -12.57
C TRP A 285 -10.20 -5.48 -11.79
N LEU A 286 -10.28 -6.80 -11.97
CA LEU A 286 -9.26 -7.71 -11.45
C LEU A 286 -8.03 -7.70 -12.37
N THR A 287 -6.84 -7.59 -11.78
CA THR A 287 -5.56 -7.52 -12.50
C THR A 287 -4.58 -8.59 -12.02
N ALA A 288 -3.40 -8.65 -12.65
CA ALA A 288 -2.37 -9.62 -12.30
C ALA A 288 -1.86 -9.39 -10.86
N PRO A 289 -1.43 -10.46 -10.16
CA PRO A 289 -0.87 -10.33 -8.82
C PRO A 289 0.37 -9.43 -8.77
N TYR A 290 0.70 -8.94 -7.58
CA TYR A 290 1.86 -8.08 -7.35
C TYR A 290 3.15 -8.67 -7.93
N LEU A 291 3.96 -7.83 -8.58
CA LEU A 291 5.22 -8.18 -9.25
C LEU A 291 5.09 -9.18 -10.42
N LYS A 292 3.87 -9.56 -10.84
CA LYS A 292 3.65 -10.44 -12.00
C LYS A 292 3.47 -9.65 -13.30
N PRO A 293 3.62 -10.28 -14.49
CA PRO A 293 3.42 -9.60 -15.76
C PRO A 293 2.05 -8.90 -15.84
N GLY A 294 2.05 -7.65 -16.28
CA GLY A 294 0.86 -6.79 -16.35
C GLY A 294 0.64 -5.88 -15.14
N ASP A 295 1.25 -6.18 -13.99
CA ASP A 295 1.13 -5.36 -12.77
C ASP A 295 1.73 -3.94 -12.95
N ALA A 296 2.98 -3.85 -13.42
CA ALA A 296 3.62 -2.56 -13.71
C ALA A 296 2.89 -1.79 -14.84
N THR A 297 2.39 -2.48 -15.85
CA THR A 297 1.58 -1.88 -16.93
C THR A 297 0.29 -1.26 -16.38
N ALA A 298 -0.36 -1.95 -15.44
CA ALA A 298 -1.55 -1.44 -14.75
C ALA A 298 -1.23 -0.17 -13.95
N ASP A 299 -0.14 -0.16 -13.17
CA ASP A 299 0.28 1.00 -12.38
C ASP A 299 0.68 2.21 -13.26
N VAL A 300 1.37 1.97 -14.37
CA VAL A 300 1.69 3.01 -15.37
C VAL A 300 0.42 3.61 -15.96
N LEU A 301 -0.55 2.76 -16.34
CA LEU A 301 -1.83 3.23 -16.88
C LEU A 301 -2.65 4.00 -15.81
N ALA A 302 -2.68 3.52 -14.56
CA ALA A 302 -3.33 4.20 -13.45
C ALA A 302 -2.75 5.60 -13.26
N THR A 303 -1.41 5.72 -13.29
CA THR A 303 -0.72 7.00 -13.18
C THR A 303 -1.07 7.95 -14.33
N ALA A 304 -1.08 7.47 -15.57
CA ALA A 304 -1.45 8.26 -16.74
C ALA A 304 -2.91 8.76 -16.69
N LEU A 305 -3.81 7.93 -16.15
CA LEU A 305 -5.24 8.23 -16.07
C LEU A 305 -5.59 9.18 -14.91
N GLY A 306 -5.12 8.89 -13.70
CA GLY A 306 -5.63 9.56 -12.49
C GLY A 306 -4.61 10.40 -11.72
N THR A 307 -3.31 10.16 -11.85
CA THR A 307 -2.34 10.74 -10.91
C THR A 307 -1.78 12.11 -11.34
N GLY A 308 -2.01 13.13 -10.50
CA GLY A 308 -1.48 14.47 -10.70
C GLY A 308 -2.26 15.30 -11.72
N ARG A 309 -2.01 16.61 -11.77
CA ARG A 309 -2.83 17.56 -12.56
C ARG A 309 -2.75 17.38 -14.07
N ALA A 310 -1.71 16.67 -14.55
CA ALA A 310 -1.52 16.38 -15.97
C ALA A 310 -2.19 15.06 -16.40
N SER A 311 -2.79 14.29 -15.49
CA SER A 311 -3.47 13.04 -15.84
C SER A 311 -4.72 13.28 -16.70
N ARG A 312 -5.09 12.29 -17.52
CA ARG A 312 -6.17 12.45 -18.50
C ARG A 312 -7.52 12.70 -17.83
N LEU A 313 -7.85 11.92 -16.80
CA LEU A 313 -9.12 12.04 -16.09
C LEU A 313 -9.18 13.32 -15.27
N TYR A 314 -8.09 13.73 -14.62
CA TYR A 314 -8.07 14.99 -13.87
C TYR A 314 -8.33 16.18 -14.80
N ARG A 315 -7.62 16.26 -15.93
CA ARG A 315 -7.86 17.31 -16.95
C ARG A 315 -9.31 17.30 -17.42
N ARG A 316 -9.81 16.14 -17.87
CA ARG A 316 -11.16 16.00 -18.43
C ARG A 316 -12.26 16.34 -17.41
N LEU A 317 -12.22 15.71 -16.23
CA LEU A 317 -13.33 15.74 -15.27
C LEU A 317 -13.25 16.90 -14.29
N VAL A 318 -12.05 17.29 -13.86
CA VAL A 318 -11.88 18.30 -12.79
C VAL A 318 -11.64 19.68 -13.37
N LEU A 319 -10.78 19.80 -14.39
CA LEU A 319 -10.41 21.10 -14.97
C LEU A 319 -11.35 21.53 -16.11
N ASP A 320 -11.48 20.72 -17.15
CA ASP A 320 -12.13 21.12 -18.39
C ASP A 320 -13.66 21.12 -18.27
N LYS A 321 -14.24 19.97 -17.86
CA LYS A 321 -15.69 19.83 -17.74
C LYS A 321 -16.24 20.16 -16.36
N GLN A 322 -15.38 20.26 -15.35
CA GLN A 322 -15.75 20.56 -13.96
C GLN A 322 -16.91 19.67 -13.45
N LEU A 323 -16.87 18.38 -13.76
CA LEU A 323 -17.87 17.39 -13.36
C LEU A 323 -17.52 16.73 -12.02
N ALA A 324 -16.22 16.58 -11.73
CA ALA A 324 -15.72 15.94 -10.53
C ALA A 324 -14.98 16.94 -9.62
N GLN A 325 -15.08 16.72 -8.31
CA GLN A 325 -14.24 17.38 -7.32
C GLN A 325 -12.85 16.76 -7.29
N SER A 326 -12.79 15.42 -7.37
CA SER A 326 -11.56 14.64 -7.46
C SER A 326 -11.78 13.43 -8.36
N VAL A 327 -10.68 12.94 -8.94
CA VAL A 327 -10.62 11.66 -9.63
C VAL A 327 -9.24 11.07 -9.44
N ASP A 328 -9.22 9.78 -9.12
CA ASP A 328 -8.00 9.02 -8.88
C ASP A 328 -8.11 7.67 -9.60
N ALA A 329 -6.97 7.12 -10.01
CA ALA A 329 -6.87 5.80 -10.59
C ALA A 329 -5.67 5.10 -9.97
N VAL A 330 -5.85 3.86 -9.52
CA VAL A 330 -4.85 3.12 -8.74
C VAL A 330 -4.78 1.66 -9.16
N GLN A 331 -3.58 1.08 -9.08
CA GLN A 331 -3.34 -0.36 -9.11
C GLN A 331 -3.06 -0.81 -7.67
N GLN A 332 -4.06 -1.44 -7.04
CA GLN A 332 -3.95 -2.05 -5.72
C GLN A 332 -3.34 -3.45 -5.87
N SER A 333 -2.01 -3.49 -5.77
CA SER A 333 -1.23 -4.70 -5.97
C SER A 333 -1.32 -5.62 -4.76
N GLN A 334 -1.73 -6.88 -4.95
CA GLN A 334 -1.89 -7.88 -3.88
C GLN A 334 -1.27 -9.22 -4.30
N GLY A 335 -0.91 -10.05 -3.32
CA GLY A 335 -0.15 -11.29 -3.53
C GLY A 335 -0.88 -12.36 -4.35
N ALA A 336 -2.18 -12.56 -4.14
CA ALA A 336 -2.97 -13.59 -4.83
C ALA A 336 -3.64 -13.06 -6.10
N GLN A 337 -4.17 -11.83 -6.07
CA GLN A 337 -4.81 -11.17 -7.21
C GLN A 337 -5.05 -9.67 -6.93
N SER A 338 -4.69 -8.81 -7.87
CA SER A 338 -4.74 -7.35 -7.67
C SER A 338 -6.02 -6.73 -8.21
N VAL A 339 -6.24 -5.44 -7.89
CA VAL A 339 -7.39 -4.66 -8.37
C VAL A 339 -6.92 -3.35 -8.99
N PHE A 340 -7.37 -3.05 -10.20
CA PHE A 340 -7.27 -1.72 -10.78
C PHE A 340 -8.59 -0.99 -10.55
N SER A 341 -8.57 0.23 -10.01
CA SER A 341 -9.77 1.02 -9.79
C SER A 341 -9.63 2.47 -10.27
N ILE A 342 -10.75 3.04 -10.65
CA ILE A 342 -10.93 4.48 -10.90
C ILE A 342 -12.04 4.97 -9.98
N GLU A 343 -11.75 6.01 -9.21
CA GLU A 343 -12.69 6.61 -8.27
C GLU A 343 -12.87 8.09 -8.62
N ALA A 344 -14.12 8.56 -8.69
CA ALA A 344 -14.44 9.94 -8.99
C ALA A 344 -15.56 10.46 -8.09
N VAL A 345 -15.26 11.52 -7.33
CA VAL A 345 -16.25 12.23 -6.49
C VAL A 345 -16.89 13.33 -7.34
N ALA A 346 -18.21 13.27 -7.50
CA ALA A 346 -18.95 14.23 -8.31
C ALA A 346 -19.03 15.61 -7.64
N ARG A 347 -19.10 16.66 -8.44
CA ARG A 347 -19.52 17.98 -7.95
C ARG A 347 -21.02 18.00 -7.63
N PRO A 348 -21.49 18.95 -6.80
CA PRO A 348 -22.92 19.11 -6.54
C PRO A 348 -23.74 19.19 -7.84
N GLY A 349 -24.83 18.42 -7.92
CA GLY A 349 -25.72 18.36 -9.08
C GLY A 349 -25.26 17.47 -10.24
N VAL A 350 -24.04 16.91 -10.20
CA VAL A 350 -23.54 15.97 -11.22
C VAL A 350 -23.86 14.53 -10.83
N THR A 351 -24.40 13.74 -11.77
CA THR A 351 -24.73 12.33 -11.53
C THR A 351 -23.53 11.41 -11.75
N THR A 352 -23.49 10.29 -11.02
CA THR A 352 -22.46 9.24 -11.22
C THR A 352 -22.56 8.59 -12.61
N ASP A 353 -23.73 8.54 -13.23
CA ASP A 353 -23.88 8.07 -14.62
C ASP A 353 -23.20 9.03 -15.62
N THR A 354 -23.21 10.33 -15.35
CA THR A 354 -22.48 11.32 -16.17
C THR A 354 -20.97 11.12 -16.05
N LEU A 355 -20.47 10.94 -14.82
CA LEU A 355 -19.06 10.60 -14.60
C LEU A 355 -18.67 9.31 -15.31
N LYS A 356 -19.49 8.26 -15.21
CA LYS A 356 -19.23 6.96 -15.82
C LYS A 356 -19.07 7.09 -17.32
N LYS A 357 -19.97 7.83 -17.98
CA LYS A 357 -19.90 8.07 -19.43
C LYS A 357 -18.59 8.74 -19.84
N GLU A 358 -18.13 9.72 -19.07
CA GLU A 358 -16.90 10.46 -19.38
C GLU A 358 -15.64 9.64 -19.10
N ILE A 359 -15.63 8.83 -18.04
CA ILE A 359 -14.54 7.89 -17.76
C ILE A 359 -14.50 6.80 -18.84
N ASP A 360 -15.64 6.24 -19.22
CA ASP A 360 -15.75 5.26 -20.31
C ASP A 360 -15.20 5.84 -21.62
N ALA A 361 -15.51 7.10 -21.95
CA ALA A 361 -14.98 7.76 -23.14
C ALA A 361 -13.45 7.89 -23.11
N VAL A 362 -12.85 8.26 -21.98
CA VAL A 362 -11.38 8.32 -21.85
C VAL A 362 -10.75 6.91 -21.95
N LEU A 363 -11.40 5.89 -21.39
CA LEU A 363 -10.94 4.51 -21.53
C LEU A 363 -11.08 3.98 -22.96
N ASP A 364 -12.11 4.39 -23.70
CA ASP A 364 -12.24 4.09 -25.13
C ASP A 364 -11.12 4.75 -25.95
N GLU A 365 -10.76 6.01 -25.65
CA GLU A 365 -9.61 6.69 -26.24
C GLU A 365 -8.31 5.93 -25.95
N VAL A 366 -8.08 5.45 -24.73
CA VAL A 366 -6.90 4.62 -24.40
C VAL A 366 -6.91 3.28 -25.13
N ARG A 367 -8.06 2.60 -25.20
CA ARG A 367 -8.19 1.32 -25.93
C ARG A 367 -7.92 1.48 -27.42
N LYS A 368 -8.28 2.63 -28.00
CA LYS A 368 -8.11 2.94 -29.42
C LYS A 368 -6.70 3.45 -29.74
N ASP A 369 -6.24 4.47 -29.03
CA ASP A 369 -5.06 5.26 -29.39
C ASP A 369 -3.88 5.03 -28.45
N GLY A 370 -4.10 4.36 -27.31
CA GLY A 370 -3.07 4.12 -26.28
C GLY A 370 -2.76 5.36 -25.43
N VAL A 371 -1.63 5.27 -24.73
CA VAL A 371 -1.02 6.38 -23.98
C VAL A 371 0.20 6.91 -24.72
N THR A 372 0.57 8.16 -24.49
CA THR A 372 1.77 8.74 -25.10
C THR A 372 3.02 8.25 -24.40
N GLN A 373 4.17 8.30 -25.09
CA GLN A 373 5.45 7.98 -24.47
C GLN A 373 5.77 8.91 -23.29
N GLU A 374 5.37 10.18 -23.36
CA GLU A 374 5.55 11.14 -22.27
C GLU A 374 4.71 10.77 -21.02
N GLU A 375 3.50 10.25 -21.21
CA GLU A 375 2.66 9.74 -20.11
C GLU A 375 3.36 8.58 -19.38
N ILE A 376 3.95 7.65 -20.14
CA ILE A 376 4.72 6.52 -19.60
C ILE A 376 5.97 7.02 -18.86
N VAL A 377 6.75 7.93 -19.47
CA VAL A 377 7.98 8.46 -18.87
C VAL A 377 7.67 9.18 -17.55
N ARG A 378 6.57 9.95 -17.48
CA ARG A 378 6.14 10.58 -16.22
C ARG A 378 5.78 9.53 -15.16
N ALA A 379 5.03 8.50 -15.54
CA ALA A 379 4.65 7.43 -14.62
C ALA A 379 5.87 6.69 -14.07
N ARG A 380 6.78 6.30 -14.96
CA ARG A 380 8.07 5.66 -14.62
C ARG A 380 8.90 6.54 -13.69
N THR A 381 9.10 7.81 -14.05
CA THR A 381 9.88 8.75 -13.23
C THR A 381 9.31 8.88 -11.83
N ARG A 382 7.97 8.94 -11.69
CA ARG A 382 7.30 8.98 -10.39
C ARG A 382 7.56 7.70 -9.59
N TYR A 383 7.40 6.54 -10.22
CA TYR A 383 7.66 5.25 -9.59
C TYR A 383 9.11 5.17 -9.10
N ASP A 384 10.08 5.45 -9.97
CA ASP A 384 11.51 5.44 -9.64
C ASP A 384 11.82 6.39 -8.48
N THR A 385 11.30 7.61 -8.53
CA THR A 385 11.53 8.62 -7.48
C THR A 385 11.02 8.13 -6.14
N ARG A 386 9.82 7.54 -6.11
CA ARG A 386 9.25 6.98 -4.87
C ARG A 386 10.10 5.82 -4.34
N GLN A 387 10.47 4.86 -5.19
CA GLN A 387 11.28 3.72 -4.79
C GLN A 387 12.64 4.19 -4.24
N LEU A 388 13.35 5.05 -4.99
CA LEU A 388 14.66 5.54 -4.60
C LEU A 388 14.63 6.40 -3.34
N ALA A 389 13.61 7.22 -3.16
CA ALA A 389 13.42 8.01 -1.94
C ALA A 389 13.19 7.10 -0.72
N GLY A 390 12.35 6.06 -0.85
CA GLY A 390 12.12 5.09 0.22
C GLY A 390 13.40 4.40 0.68
N LEU A 391 14.26 3.99 -0.27
CA LEU A 391 15.55 3.34 0.03
C LEU A 391 16.58 4.22 0.75
N GLN A 392 16.32 5.52 0.91
CA GLN A 392 17.15 6.40 1.73
C GLN A 392 16.96 6.14 3.22
N ALA A 393 15.77 5.66 3.64
CA ALA A 393 15.47 5.27 5.01
C ALA A 393 15.84 3.80 5.28
N VAL A 394 16.34 3.52 6.49
CA VAL A 394 16.66 2.15 6.92
C VAL A 394 15.41 1.39 7.38
N GLY A 395 14.48 2.07 8.05
CA GLY A 395 13.23 1.54 8.62
C GLY A 395 12.01 2.38 8.24
N GLY A 396 10.81 1.87 8.56
CA GLY A 396 9.53 2.45 8.17
C GLY A 396 8.91 1.83 6.90
N SER A 397 7.66 2.21 6.61
CA SER A 397 6.93 1.76 5.42
C SER A 397 7.60 2.27 4.13
N GLY A 398 7.81 1.38 3.15
CA GLY A 398 8.51 1.70 1.90
C GLY A 398 10.02 1.95 2.05
N SER A 399 10.57 1.71 3.24
CA SER A 399 12.01 1.85 3.50
C SER A 399 12.83 0.69 2.93
N LYS A 400 14.14 0.72 3.14
CA LYS A 400 15.04 -0.38 2.76
C LYS A 400 14.67 -1.70 3.44
N SER A 401 14.37 -1.71 4.74
CA SER A 401 13.99 -2.96 5.44
C SER A 401 12.67 -3.53 4.93
N ASP A 402 11.66 -2.68 4.72
CA ASP A 402 10.34 -3.08 4.21
C ASP A 402 10.43 -3.56 2.75
N THR A 403 11.28 -2.93 1.93
CA THR A 403 11.54 -3.33 0.55
C THR A 403 12.20 -4.71 0.46
N LEU A 404 13.27 -4.94 1.24
CA LEU A 404 13.95 -6.25 1.30
C LEU A 404 12.97 -7.36 1.71
N GLN A 405 12.13 -7.09 2.71
CA GLN A 405 11.11 -8.04 3.18
C GLN A 405 10.05 -8.32 2.11
N SER A 406 9.57 -7.28 1.42
CA SER A 406 8.60 -7.41 0.33
C SER A 406 9.10 -8.31 -0.77
N TYR A 407 10.31 -8.05 -1.26
CA TYR A 407 10.89 -8.89 -2.32
C TYR A 407 11.18 -10.31 -1.84
N ASN A 408 11.64 -10.48 -0.59
CA ASN A 408 11.79 -11.82 0.00
C ASN A 408 10.46 -12.59 0.00
N GLN A 409 9.36 -11.96 0.40
CA GLN A 409 8.05 -12.59 0.50
C GLN A 409 7.47 -12.97 -0.87
N PHE A 410 7.52 -12.05 -1.85
CA PHE A 410 6.80 -12.22 -3.12
C PHE A 410 7.62 -12.87 -4.23
N VAL A 411 8.95 -12.75 -4.21
CA VAL A 411 9.83 -13.29 -5.25
C VAL A 411 11.02 -14.10 -4.72
N GLY A 412 11.23 -14.16 -3.39
CA GLY A 412 12.29 -14.96 -2.77
C GLY A 412 13.70 -14.37 -2.86
N GLU A 413 13.84 -13.17 -3.44
CA GLU A 413 15.12 -12.47 -3.66
C GLU A 413 15.05 -11.09 -2.98
N PRO A 414 15.68 -10.89 -1.80
CA PRO A 414 15.61 -9.62 -1.08
C PRO A 414 16.08 -8.41 -1.89
N SER A 415 17.08 -8.53 -2.76
CA SER A 415 17.61 -7.41 -3.55
C SER A 415 17.03 -7.37 -4.98
N TYR A 416 15.71 -7.45 -5.13
CA TYR A 416 15.00 -7.43 -6.42
C TYR A 416 14.75 -6.02 -7.01
N VAL A 417 15.34 -4.97 -6.43
CA VAL A 417 15.02 -3.57 -6.81
C VAL A 417 15.31 -3.26 -8.29
N ALA A 418 16.44 -3.72 -8.85
CA ALA A 418 16.76 -3.45 -10.25
C ALA A 418 15.73 -4.09 -11.20
N GLN A 419 15.34 -5.33 -10.92
CA GLN A 419 14.34 -6.05 -11.69
C GLN A 419 12.98 -5.38 -11.56
N ASP A 420 12.63 -4.91 -10.35
CA ASP A 420 11.39 -4.19 -10.12
C ASP A 420 11.31 -2.88 -10.94
N LEU A 421 12.37 -2.07 -10.91
CA LEU A 421 12.49 -0.88 -11.75
C LEU A 421 12.43 -1.22 -13.24
N ALA A 422 13.06 -2.33 -13.67
CA ALA A 422 13.06 -2.78 -15.06
C ALA A 422 11.64 -3.12 -15.56
N ARG A 423 10.75 -3.67 -14.72
CA ARG A 423 9.34 -3.91 -15.09
C ARG A 423 8.64 -2.64 -15.60
N TYR A 424 8.98 -1.48 -15.05
CA TYR A 424 8.45 -0.18 -15.48
C TYR A 424 9.18 0.39 -16.70
N GLN A 425 10.43 0.00 -16.91
CA GLN A 425 11.19 0.35 -18.11
C GLN A 425 10.67 -0.34 -19.36
N ASP A 426 10.19 -1.57 -19.20
CA ASP A 426 9.68 -2.40 -20.29
C ASP A 426 8.25 -2.04 -20.72
N VAL A 427 7.58 -1.13 -20.00
CA VAL A 427 6.23 -0.69 -20.38
C VAL A 427 6.29 0.20 -21.61
N THR A 428 5.57 -0.21 -22.66
CA THR A 428 5.43 0.50 -23.94
C THR A 428 3.99 0.99 -24.17
N PRO A 429 3.77 1.96 -25.08
CA PRO A 429 2.43 2.38 -25.47
C PRO A 429 1.54 1.23 -25.95
N ASP A 430 2.10 0.29 -26.72
CA ASP A 430 1.39 -0.88 -27.22
C ASP A 430 1.01 -1.85 -26.10
N ALA A 431 1.91 -2.07 -25.12
CA ALA A 431 1.60 -2.90 -23.96
C ALA A 431 0.46 -2.29 -23.12
N VAL A 432 0.44 -0.98 -22.93
CA VAL A 432 -0.63 -0.28 -22.22
C VAL A 432 -1.95 -0.36 -23.00
N LYS A 433 -1.91 -0.16 -24.31
CA LYS A 433 -3.10 -0.28 -25.18
C LYS A 433 -3.64 -1.71 -25.14
N GLN A 434 -2.79 -2.71 -25.24
CA GLN A 434 -3.19 -4.11 -25.13
C GLN A 434 -3.80 -4.41 -23.76
N PHE A 435 -3.15 -3.99 -22.68
CA PHE A 435 -3.67 -4.14 -21.32
C PHE A 435 -5.06 -3.52 -21.17
N ALA A 436 -5.28 -2.30 -21.69
CA ALA A 436 -6.58 -1.65 -21.64
C ALA A 436 -7.67 -2.42 -22.41
N ASN A 437 -7.32 -3.08 -23.53
CA ASN A 437 -8.26 -3.88 -24.31
C ASN A 437 -8.57 -5.24 -23.65
N ASP A 438 -7.55 -5.90 -23.12
CA ASP A 438 -7.66 -7.26 -22.60
C ASP A 438 -8.20 -7.30 -21.16
N VAL A 439 -7.82 -6.32 -20.34
CA VAL A 439 -8.06 -6.30 -18.88
C VAL A 439 -9.10 -5.25 -18.49
N LEU A 440 -8.98 -4.00 -18.95
CA LEU A 440 -9.92 -2.92 -18.60
C LEU A 440 -11.18 -2.89 -19.48
N ARG A 441 -11.76 -4.07 -19.67
CA ARG A 441 -12.93 -4.31 -20.51
C ARG A 441 -14.19 -3.65 -19.93
N PRO A 442 -15.01 -2.96 -20.75
CA PRO A 442 -16.23 -2.32 -20.25
C PRO A 442 -17.31 -3.33 -19.85
N ASP A 443 -17.26 -4.55 -20.41
CA ASP A 443 -18.21 -5.62 -20.16
C ASP A 443 -17.76 -6.58 -19.04
N ALA A 444 -16.64 -6.33 -18.36
CA ALA A 444 -16.08 -7.25 -17.36
C ALA A 444 -15.47 -6.48 -16.16
N ARG A 445 -16.34 -5.86 -15.35
CA ARG A 445 -15.95 -4.99 -14.24
C ARG A 445 -17.03 -4.87 -13.17
N VAL A 446 -16.67 -4.30 -12.03
CA VAL A 446 -17.62 -3.86 -11.00
C VAL A 446 -17.74 -2.34 -11.08
N VAL A 447 -18.97 -1.83 -11.07
CA VAL A 447 -19.27 -0.39 -11.07
C VAL A 447 -20.12 -0.07 -9.85
N LEU A 448 -19.61 0.75 -8.95
CA LEU A 448 -20.30 1.24 -7.77
C LEU A 448 -20.75 2.68 -7.98
N HIS A 449 -22.04 2.91 -7.82
CA HIS A 449 -22.64 4.23 -7.69
C HIS A 449 -23.06 4.42 -6.23
N ALA A 450 -22.28 5.15 -5.45
CA ALA A 450 -22.65 5.56 -4.10
C ALA A 450 -23.25 6.97 -4.16
N VAL A 451 -24.55 7.09 -3.90
CA VAL A 451 -25.30 8.34 -4.09
C VAL A 451 -25.97 8.73 -2.78
N PRO A 452 -25.74 9.95 -2.26
CA PRO A 452 -26.39 10.42 -1.06
C PRO A 452 -27.91 10.43 -1.19
N SER A 453 -28.63 10.13 -0.12
CA SER A 453 -30.08 10.32 -0.07
C SER A 453 -30.42 11.81 -0.33
N ALA A 454 -31.58 12.07 -0.94
CA ALA A 454 -31.97 13.42 -1.39
C ALA A 454 -31.87 14.50 -0.30
N ASP A 455 -32.19 14.17 0.95
CA ASP A 455 -32.17 15.10 2.09
C ASP A 455 -30.75 15.47 2.57
N LYS A 456 -29.72 14.72 2.11
CA LYS A 456 -28.30 14.93 2.46
C LYS A 456 -27.46 15.42 1.29
N ALA A 457 -27.98 15.40 0.07
CA ALA A 457 -27.25 15.80 -1.11
C ALA A 457 -26.84 17.27 -1.02
N ALA A 458 -25.57 17.57 -1.30
CA ALA A 458 -25.10 18.95 -1.34
C ALA A 458 -25.90 19.76 -2.38
N PRO A 459 -26.36 20.97 -2.04
CA PRO A 459 -27.14 21.78 -2.96
C PRO A 459 -26.33 22.13 -4.21
N SER A 460 -26.97 22.04 -5.37
CA SER A 460 -26.36 22.47 -6.64
C SER A 460 -26.02 23.95 -6.56
N SER A 461 -24.73 24.28 -6.49
CA SER A 461 -24.28 25.65 -6.73
C SER A 461 -24.42 25.94 -8.22
N ALA A 462 -25.53 26.54 -8.64
CA ALA A 462 -25.56 27.20 -9.94
C ALA A 462 -24.42 28.22 -9.98
N PRO A 463 -23.65 28.35 -11.08
CA PRO A 463 -22.70 29.43 -11.21
C PRO A 463 -23.48 30.73 -11.03
N GLY A 464 -23.14 31.49 -10.00
CA GLY A 464 -23.75 32.79 -9.77
C GLY A 464 -23.63 33.60 -11.05
N LYS A 465 -24.77 34.09 -11.55
CA LYS A 465 -24.74 35.21 -12.49
C LYS A 465 -23.93 36.31 -11.80
N GLU A 466 -22.74 36.59 -12.31
CA GLU A 466 -22.00 37.78 -11.94
C GLU A 466 -22.96 38.96 -12.14
N ALA A 467 -23.33 39.58 -11.03
CA ALA A 467 -24.08 40.82 -11.05
C ALA A 467 -23.07 41.95 -11.25
N ARG A 468 -23.01 42.38 -12.52
CA ARG A 468 -22.43 43.63 -13.08
C ARG A 468 -20.97 43.62 -13.50
#